data_AF-A0A2P8AI60-F1
#
_entry.id   AF-A0A2P8AI60-F1
#
_cell.length_a   1.000
_cell.length_b   1.000
_cell.length_c   1.000
_cell.angle_alpha   90.00
_cell.angle_beta   90.00
_cell.angle_gamma   90.00
#
_symmetry.space_group_name_H-M   'P 1'
#
loop_
_entity.id
_entity.type
_entity.pdbx_description
1 polymer ?
#
loop_
_entity_poly.entity_id
_entity_poly.type
_entity_poly.pdbx_seq_one_letter_code
_entity_poly.pdbx_strand_id
1 'polypeptide(L)'
;MWHFITLSDSDKHLRRQLLDHYANLAQLSALAPLALLTILNLTRHLRGRLRTHPHPSSPHLKHTRSRPSPFSIPSLLAPNNLHFFLTSPSPFPNFGTNALLLSTLLHTSLLLLLSTLQTQSDYLHLTKRLGLVAASQLPLHYLLAWKSPLNPISLLTGYSWEALNAAHQALGRIITFLFAWHAALYLNFFVQAGVLGKRIRDWDVILGLVAVVLYAGMGGMALGVVRRCSYRAFVLVHVVVAVVVLPVMWGHVSHLRVYVVEAVGFWVVGTALRGLGTRTVEARVRRRGEGLVEVVVEGRQLSGGGWGPWSRGWVPGQHVYLAVEGMGRLPTAMGRNPYSIASLQGDGKLSCMVRVMGGNTKLLVGKEDEKRLIRLEGPYGRTDHLERLLECDRVLLIAGGVGATFIMPLLRGLNTTRADSVGGPKVEAVWAVKHVDEVQWPLEGLAAEEQDALQKVLTVNLTREAPDGNTGSNAGKPNGISNGSGPSIEGDEADEEEPARDEGVEMQSLLKGDAESNRLEHDLSSEFSVQEGRPNVRKLVDQVFSHSSTERIAVYICGPKSMGDKVRTEVGSYVARGRDVVFWNEEFGLS
;
A
#
# COMPACT_ATOMS: atom_id res chain seq x y z
N MET A 1 12.80 -42.45 -4.04
CA MET A 1 14.10 -41.93 -4.54
C MET A 1 13.95 -41.73 -6.04
N TRP A 2 14.39 -40.61 -6.62
CA TRP A 2 14.28 -40.38 -8.08
C TRP A 2 15.51 -40.96 -8.79
N HIS A 3 15.30 -41.54 -9.97
CA HIS A 3 16.29 -42.27 -10.76
C HIS A 3 16.39 -41.70 -12.18
N PHE A 4 17.53 -41.90 -12.82
CA PHE A 4 17.69 -41.65 -14.26
C PHE A 4 17.18 -42.86 -15.03
N ILE A 5 16.13 -42.66 -15.83
CA ILE A 5 15.43 -43.73 -16.54
C ILE A 5 15.58 -43.51 -18.05
N THR A 6 15.93 -44.58 -18.77
CA THR A 6 15.88 -44.64 -20.23
C THR A 6 14.45 -44.95 -20.68
N LEU A 7 13.87 -44.07 -21.49
CA LEU A 7 12.49 -44.21 -21.96
C LEU A 7 12.42 -44.67 -23.41
N SER A 8 11.41 -45.49 -23.72
CA SER A 8 10.97 -45.74 -25.10
C SER A 8 10.38 -44.46 -25.73
N ASP A 9 10.22 -44.43 -27.04
CA ASP A 9 9.65 -43.24 -27.71
C ASP A 9 8.17 -43.03 -27.36
N SER A 10 7.41 -44.10 -27.14
CA SER A 10 6.04 -44.02 -26.61
C SER A 10 6.02 -43.41 -25.20
N ASP A 11 6.95 -43.80 -24.32
CA ASP A 11 7.01 -43.24 -22.97
C ASP A 11 7.45 -41.78 -22.97
N LYS A 12 8.35 -41.38 -23.89
CA LYS A 12 8.72 -39.97 -24.09
C LYS A 12 7.52 -39.14 -24.53
N HIS A 13 6.68 -39.68 -25.42
CA HIS A 13 5.46 -39.02 -25.87
C HIS A 13 4.46 -38.86 -24.72
N LEU A 14 4.22 -39.93 -23.94
CA LEU A 14 3.36 -39.87 -22.75
C LEU A 14 3.89 -38.86 -21.73
N ARG A 15 5.20 -38.86 -21.46
CA ARG A 15 5.84 -37.86 -20.58
C ARG A 15 5.54 -36.44 -21.06
N ARG A 16 5.60 -36.18 -22.37
CA ARG A 16 5.28 -34.87 -22.94
C ARG A 16 3.82 -34.48 -22.69
N GLN A 17 2.87 -35.37 -22.96
CA GLN A 17 1.45 -35.11 -22.70
C GLN A 17 1.19 -34.80 -21.22
N LEU A 18 1.82 -35.53 -20.30
CA LEU A 18 1.70 -35.27 -18.87
C LEU A 18 2.32 -33.93 -18.46
N LEU A 19 3.47 -33.57 -19.04
CA LEU A 19 4.08 -32.25 -18.81
C LEU A 19 3.09 -31.13 -19.19
N ASP A 20 2.52 -31.19 -20.40
CA ASP A 20 1.54 -30.21 -20.88
C ASP A 20 0.27 -30.17 -20.01
N HIS A 21 -0.28 -31.34 -19.69
CA HIS A 21 -1.49 -31.46 -18.87
C HIS A 21 -1.33 -30.80 -17.50
N TYR A 22 -0.26 -31.13 -16.77
CA TYR A 22 -0.05 -30.59 -15.43
C TYR A 22 0.35 -29.12 -15.42
N ALA A 23 1.03 -28.62 -16.46
CA ALA A 23 1.31 -27.20 -16.59
C ALA A 23 0.04 -26.38 -16.86
N ASN A 24 -0.84 -26.87 -17.74
CA ASN A 24 -2.15 -26.26 -17.99
C ASN A 24 -3.06 -26.34 -16.77
N LEU A 25 -3.08 -27.47 -16.06
CA LEU A 25 -3.81 -27.61 -14.81
C LEU A 25 -3.29 -26.63 -13.75
N ALA A 26 -1.97 -26.45 -13.66
CA ALA A 26 -1.37 -25.46 -12.76
C ALA A 26 -1.80 -24.04 -13.10
N GLN A 27 -1.84 -23.66 -14.37
CA GLN A 27 -2.35 -22.35 -14.79
C GLN A 27 -3.83 -22.16 -14.46
N LEU A 28 -4.67 -23.14 -14.78
CA LEU A 28 -6.11 -23.11 -14.51
C LEU A 28 -6.42 -23.13 -13.01
N SER A 29 -5.55 -23.73 -12.19
CA SER A 29 -5.72 -23.79 -10.74
C SER A 29 -5.80 -22.40 -10.08
N ALA A 30 -5.21 -21.38 -10.72
CA ALA A 30 -5.30 -20.00 -10.26
C ALA A 30 -6.71 -19.38 -10.43
N LEU A 31 -7.56 -19.95 -11.28
CA LEU A 31 -8.94 -19.50 -11.47
C LEU A 31 -9.85 -19.94 -10.32
N ALA A 32 -9.54 -21.06 -9.66
CA ALA A 32 -10.35 -21.58 -8.54
C ALA A 32 -10.46 -20.60 -7.35
N PRO A 33 -9.36 -20.02 -6.80
CA PRO A 33 -9.49 -19.04 -5.72
C PRO A 33 -10.18 -17.76 -6.19
N LEU A 34 -10.01 -17.35 -7.45
CA LEU A 34 -10.72 -16.20 -8.02
C LEU A 34 -12.23 -16.46 -8.07
N ALA A 35 -12.65 -17.63 -8.57
CA ALA A 35 -14.05 -18.02 -8.62
C ALA A 35 -14.68 -18.12 -7.21
N LEU A 36 -13.94 -18.64 -6.23
CA LEU A 36 -14.40 -18.65 -4.85
C LEU A 36 -14.62 -17.23 -4.31
N LEU A 37 -13.68 -16.32 -4.54
CA LEU A 37 -13.78 -14.93 -4.10
C LEU A 37 -14.94 -14.19 -4.78
N THR A 38 -15.17 -14.40 -6.07
CA THR A 38 -16.31 -13.79 -6.77
C THR A 38 -17.64 -14.28 -6.22
N ILE A 39 -17.78 -15.58 -5.95
CA ILE A 39 -18.97 -16.15 -5.32
C ILE A 39 -19.17 -15.55 -3.92
N LEU A 40 -18.12 -15.46 -3.10
CA LEU A 40 -18.20 -14.87 -1.76
C LEU A 40 -18.58 -13.38 -1.80
N ASN A 41 -18.06 -12.62 -2.76
CA ASN A 41 -18.41 -11.21 -2.90
C ASN A 41 -19.83 -11.01 -3.44
N LEU A 42 -20.24 -11.81 -4.42
CA LEU A 42 -21.60 -11.77 -4.95
C LEU A 42 -22.63 -12.14 -3.87
N THR A 43 -22.37 -13.18 -3.09
CA THR A 43 -23.24 -13.59 -1.98
C THR A 43 -23.32 -12.51 -0.90
N ARG A 44 -22.21 -11.82 -0.58
CA ARG A 44 -22.22 -10.65 0.32
C ARG A 44 -23.04 -9.49 -0.25
N HIS A 45 -22.84 -9.15 -1.52
CA HIS A 45 -23.57 -8.07 -2.19
C HIS A 45 -25.08 -8.34 -2.23
N LEU A 46 -25.48 -9.55 -2.62
CA LEU A 46 -26.89 -9.97 -2.63
C LEU A 46 -27.50 -9.95 -1.22
N ARG A 47 -26.76 -10.42 -0.21
CA ARG A 47 -27.21 -10.36 1.19
C ARG A 47 -27.33 -8.92 1.70
N GLY A 48 -26.46 -8.01 1.26
CA GLY A 48 -26.56 -6.58 1.52
C GLY A 48 -27.84 -5.98 0.93
N ARG A 49 -28.16 -6.30 -0.33
CA ARG A 49 -29.41 -5.85 -0.98
C ARG A 49 -30.68 -6.42 -0.34
N LEU A 50 -30.64 -7.65 0.18
CA LEU A 50 -31.78 -8.19 0.94
C LEU A 50 -31.92 -7.58 2.35
N ARG A 51 -30.87 -6.93 2.86
CA ARG A 51 -30.91 -6.20 4.14
C ARG A 51 -31.44 -4.76 3.94
N THR A 52 -32.63 -4.61 3.35
CA THR A 52 -33.39 -3.35 3.33
C THR A 52 -34.19 -3.15 4.62
N HIS A 53 -33.62 -3.49 5.78
CA HIS A 53 -34.22 -3.08 7.04
C HIS A 53 -33.54 -1.78 7.47
N PRO A 54 -34.31 -0.72 7.80
CA PRO A 54 -33.72 0.46 8.44
C PRO A 54 -32.94 -0.01 9.66
N HIS A 55 -31.76 0.58 9.85
CA HIS A 55 -30.93 0.32 11.02
C HIS A 55 -31.84 0.44 12.25
N PRO A 56 -32.04 -0.62 13.04
CA PRO A 56 -33.03 -0.58 14.09
C PRO A 56 -32.59 0.44 15.12
N SER A 57 -33.38 1.50 15.27
CA SER A 57 -33.18 2.57 16.24
C SER A 57 -33.40 2.10 17.69
N SER A 58 -33.95 0.89 17.90
CA SER A 58 -34.22 0.34 19.23
C SER A 58 -33.17 -0.69 19.70
N PRO A 59 -32.72 -0.61 20.98
CA PRO A 59 -31.78 -1.57 21.59
C PRO A 59 -32.26 -3.03 21.54
N HIS A 60 -33.57 -3.26 21.58
CA HIS A 60 -34.19 -4.59 21.63
C HIS A 60 -34.04 -5.38 20.32
N LEU A 61 -34.07 -4.68 19.18
CA LEU A 61 -33.85 -5.27 17.86
C LEU A 61 -32.36 -5.60 17.60
N LYS A 62 -31.43 -4.88 18.26
CA LYS A 62 -30.00 -5.22 18.26
C LYS A 62 -29.73 -6.52 19.05
N HIS A 63 -30.43 -6.71 20.17
CA HIS A 63 -30.30 -7.88 21.04
C HIS A 63 -30.88 -9.18 20.44
N THR A 64 -31.81 -9.09 19.49
CA THR A 64 -32.37 -10.25 18.78
C THR A 64 -31.46 -10.74 17.65
N ARG A 65 -30.61 -9.87 17.10
CA ARG A 65 -29.60 -10.19 16.07
C ARG A 65 -28.39 -10.94 16.65
N SER A 66 -28.13 -10.78 17.95
CA SER A 66 -27.04 -11.40 18.69
C SER A 66 -27.40 -12.75 19.32
N ARG A 67 -28.50 -13.40 18.90
CA ARG A 67 -28.80 -14.76 19.36
C ARG A 67 -27.67 -15.70 18.90
N PRO A 68 -26.90 -16.31 19.81
CA PRO A 68 -25.83 -17.22 19.42
C PRO A 68 -26.43 -18.39 18.64
N SER A 69 -25.78 -18.79 17.55
CA SER A 69 -26.13 -20.03 16.87
C SER A 69 -26.00 -21.19 17.86
N PRO A 70 -26.89 -22.20 17.82
CA PRO A 70 -26.83 -23.35 18.73
C PRO A 70 -25.55 -24.20 18.59
N PHE A 71 -24.70 -23.88 17.60
CA PHE A 71 -23.38 -24.48 17.42
C PHE A 71 -22.30 -23.62 18.10
N SER A 72 -21.69 -24.18 19.14
CA SER A 72 -20.50 -23.61 19.79
C SER A 72 -19.30 -23.77 18.87
N ILE A 73 -18.95 -22.71 18.14
CA ILE A 73 -17.69 -22.62 17.41
C ILE A 73 -16.62 -22.19 18.41
N PRO A 74 -15.44 -22.86 18.49
CA PRO A 74 -14.33 -22.39 19.32
C PRO A 74 -14.07 -20.90 19.07
N SER A 75 -13.84 -20.11 20.12
CA SER A 75 -13.72 -18.64 20.00
C SER A 75 -12.70 -18.20 18.95
N LEU A 76 -11.62 -18.96 18.74
CA LEU A 76 -10.61 -18.71 17.71
C LEU A 76 -11.13 -18.84 16.27
N LEU A 77 -12.11 -19.71 16.03
CA LEU A 77 -12.75 -19.94 14.74
C LEU A 77 -14.00 -19.07 14.54
N ALA A 78 -14.32 -18.21 15.51
CA ALA A 78 -15.36 -17.21 15.33
C ALA A 78 -15.03 -16.34 14.09
N PRO A 79 -16.00 -16.06 13.21
CA PRO A 79 -15.75 -15.38 11.93
C PRO A 79 -14.97 -14.06 12.07
N ASN A 80 -15.25 -13.29 13.13
CA ASN A 80 -14.59 -12.01 13.38
C ASN A 80 -13.13 -12.18 13.81
N ASN A 81 -12.84 -13.16 14.68
CA ASN A 81 -11.48 -13.50 15.10
C ASN A 81 -10.65 -14.03 13.94
N LEU A 82 -11.23 -14.91 13.12
CA LEU A 82 -10.57 -15.41 11.92
C LEU A 82 -10.30 -14.29 10.91
N HIS A 83 -11.27 -13.43 10.64
CA HIS A 83 -11.07 -12.29 9.73
C HIS A 83 -9.99 -11.32 10.24
N PHE A 84 -10.00 -11.01 11.54
CA PHE A 84 -8.99 -10.16 12.15
C PHE A 84 -7.60 -10.79 12.11
N PHE A 85 -7.49 -12.09 12.37
CA PHE A 85 -6.24 -12.85 12.24
C PHE A 85 -5.73 -12.84 10.79
N LEU A 86 -6.58 -13.15 9.82
CA LEU A 86 -6.23 -13.21 8.39
C LEU A 86 -5.79 -11.86 7.83
N THR A 87 -6.40 -10.77 8.29
CA THR A 87 -6.02 -9.40 7.90
C THR A 87 -4.85 -8.84 8.72
N SER A 88 -4.35 -9.58 9.71
CA SER A 88 -3.21 -9.13 10.52
C SER A 88 -1.90 -9.24 9.75
N PRO A 89 -0.94 -8.34 10.02
CA PRO A 89 0.40 -8.44 9.47
C PRO A 89 1.00 -9.82 9.75
N SER A 90 1.67 -10.40 8.76
CA SER A 90 2.33 -11.69 8.90
C SER A 90 3.54 -11.58 9.84
N PRO A 91 3.85 -12.63 10.62
CA PRO A 91 5.05 -12.65 11.46
C PRO A 91 6.34 -12.58 10.64
N PHE A 92 6.30 -13.02 9.39
CA PHE A 92 7.42 -12.91 8.45
C PHE A 92 7.40 -11.54 7.76
N PRO A 93 8.47 -10.73 7.89
CA PRO A 93 8.56 -9.46 7.19
C PRO A 93 8.43 -9.66 5.67
N ASN A 94 7.78 -8.72 4.99
CA ASN A 94 7.57 -8.68 3.53
C ASN A 94 6.52 -9.67 2.94
N PHE A 95 5.83 -10.45 3.76
CA PHE A 95 4.71 -11.32 3.32
C PHE A 95 3.33 -10.67 3.45
N GLY A 96 3.26 -9.41 3.92
CA GLY A 96 2.02 -8.66 4.00
C GLY A 96 1.14 -9.16 5.14
N THR A 97 -0.01 -9.75 4.82
CA THR A 97 -0.98 -10.27 5.79
C THR A 97 -0.86 -11.78 5.98
N ASN A 98 -1.39 -12.32 7.08
CA ASN A 98 -1.50 -13.76 7.31
C ASN A 98 -2.29 -14.47 6.20
N ALA A 99 -3.33 -13.83 5.66
CA ALA A 99 -4.08 -14.35 4.51
C ALA A 99 -3.17 -14.56 3.29
N LEU A 100 -2.31 -13.57 2.99
CA LEU A 100 -1.38 -13.65 1.86
C LEU A 100 -0.29 -14.71 2.10
N LEU A 101 0.24 -14.82 3.32
CA LEU A 101 1.19 -15.86 3.67
C LEU A 101 0.59 -17.26 3.48
N LEU A 102 -0.58 -17.51 4.07
CA LEU A 102 -1.25 -18.81 3.99
C LEU A 102 -1.64 -19.15 2.55
N SER A 103 -2.14 -18.18 1.78
CA SER A 103 -2.45 -18.40 0.36
C SER A 103 -1.19 -18.69 -0.47
N THR A 104 -0.07 -18.02 -0.17
CA THR A 104 1.23 -18.28 -0.81
C THR A 104 1.71 -19.70 -0.52
N LEU A 105 1.65 -20.14 0.74
CA LEU A 105 2.06 -21.49 1.16
C LEU A 105 1.17 -22.56 0.53
N LEU A 106 -0.14 -22.33 0.52
CA LEU A 106 -1.12 -23.24 -0.10
C LEU A 106 -0.88 -23.35 -1.61
N HIS A 107 -0.71 -22.23 -2.31
CA HIS A 107 -0.46 -22.22 -3.74
C HIS A 107 0.90 -22.87 -4.08
N THR A 108 1.95 -22.59 -3.30
CA THR A 108 3.25 -23.24 -3.46
C THR A 108 3.14 -24.76 -3.30
N SER A 109 2.44 -25.21 -2.25
CA SER A 109 2.21 -26.65 -2.00
C SER A 109 1.45 -27.31 -3.15
N LEU A 110 0.43 -26.63 -3.69
CA LEU A 110 -0.32 -27.10 -4.85
C LEU A 110 0.58 -27.22 -6.09
N LEU A 111 1.38 -26.20 -6.41
CA LEU A 111 2.26 -26.25 -7.57
C LEU A 111 3.36 -27.31 -7.44
N LEU A 112 3.90 -27.53 -6.23
CA LEU A 112 4.83 -28.62 -5.94
C LEU A 112 4.17 -30.00 -6.07
N LEU A 113 2.92 -30.13 -5.62
CA LEU A 113 2.13 -31.36 -5.81
C LEU A 113 1.93 -31.63 -7.31
N LEU A 114 1.47 -30.65 -8.09
CA LEU A 114 1.30 -30.79 -9.54
C LEU A 114 2.63 -31.10 -10.26
N SER A 115 3.75 -30.62 -9.71
CA SER A 115 5.09 -30.91 -10.21
C SER A 115 5.55 -32.36 -9.97
N THR A 116 4.95 -33.08 -9.02
CA THR A 116 5.37 -34.44 -8.61
C THR A 116 4.34 -35.53 -8.94
N LEU A 117 3.05 -35.20 -9.07
CA LEU A 117 2.01 -36.18 -9.36
C LEU A 117 2.26 -36.95 -10.67
N GLN A 118 2.14 -38.27 -10.70
CA GLN A 118 2.35 -39.05 -11.93
C GLN A 118 3.72 -38.82 -12.62
N THR A 119 4.73 -38.27 -11.92
CA THR A 119 6.10 -38.27 -12.45
C THR A 119 6.76 -39.62 -12.31
N GLN A 120 6.20 -40.51 -11.47
CA GLN A 120 6.89 -41.69 -10.96
C GLN A 120 8.21 -41.28 -10.29
N SER A 121 9.14 -42.21 -10.15
CA SER A 121 10.51 -41.95 -9.69
C SER A 121 11.42 -41.38 -10.79
N ASP A 122 10.87 -40.75 -11.84
CA ASP A 122 11.63 -40.24 -12.98
C ASP A 122 12.18 -38.83 -12.71
N TYR A 123 13.50 -38.74 -12.53
CA TYR A 123 14.18 -37.50 -12.17
C TYR A 123 14.00 -36.39 -13.23
N LEU A 124 14.12 -36.74 -14.51
CA LEU A 124 14.04 -35.78 -15.61
C LEU A 124 12.60 -35.35 -15.87
N HIS A 125 11.63 -36.21 -15.58
CA HIS A 125 10.22 -35.82 -15.63
C HIS A 125 9.90 -34.74 -14.60
N LEU A 126 10.28 -34.94 -13.33
CA LEU A 126 10.12 -33.93 -12.28
C LEU A 126 10.84 -32.62 -12.66
N THR A 127 12.10 -32.72 -13.08
CA THR A 127 12.92 -31.57 -13.47
C THR A 127 12.25 -30.73 -14.56
N LYS A 128 11.82 -31.37 -15.66
CA LYS A 128 11.11 -30.69 -16.76
C LYS A 128 9.77 -30.10 -16.30
N ARG A 129 9.07 -30.79 -15.40
CA ARG A 129 7.77 -30.36 -14.93
C ARG A 129 7.84 -29.12 -14.07
N LEU A 130 8.82 -29.02 -13.17
CA LEU A 130 9.05 -27.83 -12.36
C LEU A 130 9.21 -26.57 -13.22
N GLY A 131 9.99 -26.66 -14.31
CA GLY A 131 10.18 -25.54 -15.24
C GLY A 131 8.90 -25.17 -15.99
N LEU A 132 8.12 -26.15 -16.45
CA LEU A 132 6.89 -25.88 -17.19
C LEU A 132 5.75 -25.36 -16.30
N VAL A 133 5.63 -25.89 -15.07
CA VAL A 133 4.69 -25.39 -14.06
C VAL A 133 5.05 -23.97 -13.65
N ALA A 134 6.34 -23.64 -13.49
CA ALA A 134 6.78 -22.27 -13.24
C ALA A 134 6.43 -21.33 -14.41
N ALA A 135 6.70 -21.76 -15.65
CA ALA A 135 6.40 -20.99 -16.85
C ALA A 135 4.89 -20.74 -17.03
N SER A 136 4.04 -21.70 -16.66
CA SER A 136 2.59 -21.55 -16.78
C SER A 136 1.99 -20.51 -15.84
N GLN A 137 2.75 -20.04 -14.83
CA GLN A 137 2.33 -18.96 -13.94
C GLN A 137 2.67 -17.55 -14.48
N LEU A 138 3.50 -17.44 -15.52
CA LEU A 138 3.89 -16.15 -16.10
C LEU A 138 2.70 -15.30 -16.55
N PRO A 139 1.68 -15.82 -17.26
CA PRO A 139 0.55 -15.02 -17.71
C PRO A 139 -0.17 -14.33 -16.54
N LEU A 140 -0.45 -15.08 -15.48
CA LEU A 140 -1.06 -14.55 -14.26
C LEU A 140 -0.15 -13.54 -13.55
N HIS A 141 1.16 -13.80 -13.51
CA HIS A 141 2.11 -12.88 -12.87
C HIS A 141 2.13 -11.50 -13.55
N TYR A 142 2.05 -11.46 -14.88
CA TYR A 142 1.93 -10.21 -15.64
C TYR A 142 0.55 -9.55 -15.49
N LEU A 143 -0.54 -10.33 -15.45
CA LEU A 143 -1.89 -9.81 -15.21
C LEU A 143 -2.02 -9.14 -13.83
N LEU A 144 -1.41 -9.72 -12.79
CA LEU A 144 -1.42 -9.16 -11.43
C LEU A 144 -0.64 -7.84 -11.33
N ALA A 145 0.27 -7.55 -12.27
CA ALA A 145 1.07 -6.33 -12.28
C ALA A 145 0.34 -5.10 -12.89
N TRP A 146 -0.86 -5.29 -13.45
CA TRP A 146 -1.59 -4.21 -14.11
C TRP A 146 -2.03 -3.12 -13.14
N LYS A 147 -1.58 -1.89 -13.40
CA LYS A 147 -2.03 -0.67 -12.72
C LYS A 147 -3.20 -0.02 -13.45
N SER A 148 -4.34 -0.68 -13.43
CA SER A 148 -5.57 -0.19 -14.08
C SER A 148 -6.80 -0.61 -13.28
N PRO A 149 -7.81 0.27 -13.12
CA PRO A 149 -9.12 -0.12 -12.58
C PRO A 149 -9.81 -1.20 -13.42
N LEU A 150 -9.45 -1.30 -14.70
CA LEU A 150 -9.97 -2.30 -15.64
C LEU A 150 -9.24 -3.64 -15.55
N ASN A 151 -8.39 -3.85 -14.55
CA ASN A 151 -7.83 -5.17 -14.29
C ASN A 151 -8.98 -6.16 -14.09
N PRO A 152 -9.09 -7.24 -14.90
CA PRO A 152 -10.16 -8.22 -14.79
C PRO A 152 -10.30 -8.80 -13.38
N ILE A 153 -9.18 -9.02 -12.67
CA ILE A 153 -9.20 -9.53 -11.31
C ILE A 153 -9.78 -8.48 -10.36
N SER A 154 -9.41 -7.19 -10.51
CA SER A 154 -10.01 -6.11 -9.73
C SER A 154 -11.50 -5.97 -9.98
N LEU A 155 -11.96 -6.06 -11.24
CA LEU A 155 -13.38 -6.00 -11.59
C LEU A 155 -14.17 -7.15 -10.98
N LEU A 156 -13.59 -8.36 -10.95
CA LEU A 156 -14.23 -9.56 -10.41
C LEU A 156 -14.24 -9.59 -8.88
N THR A 157 -13.16 -9.16 -8.24
CA THR A 157 -12.95 -9.32 -6.78
C THR A 157 -13.19 -8.05 -5.98
N GLY A 158 -13.29 -6.88 -6.63
CA GLY A 158 -13.35 -5.59 -5.95
C GLY A 158 -12.07 -5.24 -5.18
N TYR A 159 -10.98 -5.99 -5.39
CA TYR A 159 -9.68 -5.67 -4.81
C TYR A 159 -8.99 -4.58 -5.63
N SER A 160 -8.37 -3.65 -4.91
CA SER A 160 -7.55 -2.60 -5.50
C SER A 160 -6.24 -3.17 -6.04
N TRP A 161 -5.50 -2.42 -6.88
CA TRP A 161 -4.23 -2.94 -7.39
C TRP A 161 -3.30 -3.28 -6.22
N GLU A 162 -3.33 -2.50 -5.13
CA GLU A 162 -2.46 -2.66 -3.94
C GLU A 162 -2.44 -4.10 -3.45
N ALA A 163 -3.64 -4.67 -3.30
CA ALA A 163 -3.81 -6.07 -2.94
C ALA A 163 -3.29 -7.02 -4.04
N LEU A 164 -3.56 -6.73 -5.31
CA LEU A 164 -3.09 -7.57 -6.42
C LEU A 164 -1.57 -7.57 -6.59
N ASN A 165 -0.90 -6.45 -6.33
CA ASN A 165 0.56 -6.40 -6.38
C ASN A 165 1.21 -7.08 -5.17
N ALA A 166 0.52 -7.16 -4.03
CA ALA A 166 0.96 -8.05 -2.95
C ALA A 166 0.92 -9.52 -3.42
N ALA A 167 -0.11 -9.91 -4.16
CA ALA A 167 -0.18 -11.23 -4.81
C ALA A 167 0.87 -11.39 -5.94
N HIS A 168 1.15 -10.37 -6.73
CA HIS A 168 2.25 -10.35 -7.72
C HIS A 168 3.59 -10.66 -7.06
N GLN A 169 3.91 -9.98 -5.96
CA GLN A 169 5.13 -10.22 -5.19
C GLN A 169 5.21 -11.65 -4.65
N ALA A 170 4.10 -12.18 -4.11
CA ALA A 170 4.04 -13.56 -3.65
C ALA A 170 4.29 -14.56 -4.78
N LEU A 171 3.59 -14.40 -5.92
CA LEU A 171 3.72 -15.28 -7.07
C LEU A 171 5.11 -15.21 -7.71
N GLY A 172 5.71 -14.02 -7.79
CA GLY A 172 7.07 -13.83 -8.28
C GLY A 172 8.11 -14.61 -7.46
N ARG A 173 7.94 -14.69 -6.13
CA ARG A 173 8.80 -15.52 -5.26
C ARG A 173 8.64 -17.00 -5.57
N ILE A 174 7.40 -17.47 -5.78
CA ILE A 174 7.11 -18.86 -6.13
C ILE A 174 7.74 -19.22 -7.48
N ILE A 175 7.55 -18.38 -8.50
CA ILE A 175 8.12 -18.59 -9.85
C ILE A 175 9.65 -18.65 -9.77
N THR A 176 10.28 -17.70 -9.07
CA THR A 176 11.73 -17.67 -8.88
C THR A 176 12.23 -18.93 -8.18
N PHE A 177 11.53 -19.37 -7.13
CA PHE A 177 11.84 -20.61 -6.41
C PHE A 177 11.76 -21.85 -7.32
N LEU A 178 10.69 -21.99 -8.10
CA LEU A 178 10.52 -23.15 -8.99
C LEU A 178 11.55 -23.17 -10.12
N PHE A 179 11.88 -22.01 -10.72
CA PHE A 179 12.94 -21.93 -11.73
C PHE A 179 14.33 -22.22 -11.15
N ALA A 180 14.62 -21.76 -9.93
CA ALA A 180 15.87 -22.09 -9.24
C ALA A 180 16.00 -23.60 -9.01
N TRP A 181 14.93 -24.27 -8.57
CA TRP A 181 14.92 -25.73 -8.42
C TRP A 181 15.03 -26.47 -9.74
N HIS A 182 14.32 -26.03 -10.79
CA HIS A 182 14.46 -26.57 -12.13
C HIS A 182 15.92 -26.53 -12.62
N ALA A 183 16.59 -25.38 -12.44
CA ALA A 183 17.98 -25.21 -12.81
C ALA A 183 18.94 -26.07 -11.97
N ALA A 184 18.72 -26.14 -10.65
CA ALA A 184 19.55 -26.93 -9.75
C ALA A 184 19.47 -28.44 -10.07
N LEU A 185 18.27 -28.95 -10.37
CA LEU A 185 18.09 -30.35 -10.74
C LEU A 185 18.72 -30.67 -12.11
N TYR A 186 18.61 -29.77 -13.09
CA TYR A 186 19.31 -29.93 -14.37
C TYR A 186 20.83 -29.90 -14.22
N LEU A 187 21.36 -28.98 -13.40
CA LEU A 187 22.79 -28.90 -13.11
C LEU A 187 23.28 -30.21 -12.47
N ASN A 188 22.57 -30.71 -11.46
CA ASN A 188 22.88 -31.98 -10.82
C ASN A 188 22.86 -33.15 -11.83
N PHE A 189 21.84 -33.21 -12.70
CA PHE A 189 21.78 -34.20 -13.78
C PHE A 189 22.99 -34.10 -14.72
N PHE A 190 23.37 -32.90 -15.16
CA PHE A 190 24.52 -32.72 -16.07
C PHE A 190 25.85 -33.13 -15.45
N VAL A 191 26.03 -32.89 -14.14
CA VAL A 191 27.21 -33.34 -13.39
C VAL A 191 27.22 -34.86 -13.27
N GLN A 192 26.13 -35.48 -12.80
CA GLN A 192 26.08 -36.93 -12.58
C GLN A 192 26.17 -37.73 -13.89
N ALA A 193 25.63 -37.20 -14.99
CA ALA A 193 25.73 -37.83 -16.31
C ALA A 193 27.06 -37.53 -17.03
N GLY A 194 27.94 -36.70 -16.46
CA GLY A 194 29.24 -36.36 -17.07
C GLY A 194 29.14 -35.51 -18.35
N VAL A 195 28.00 -34.84 -18.59
CA VAL A 195 27.74 -34.10 -19.84
C VAL A 195 27.81 -32.58 -19.69
N LEU A 196 28.15 -32.07 -18.51
CA LEU A 196 28.15 -30.63 -18.20
C LEU A 196 28.96 -29.80 -19.21
N GLY A 197 30.20 -30.20 -19.51
CA GLY A 197 31.08 -29.45 -20.42
C GLY A 197 30.54 -29.35 -21.85
N LYS A 198 29.75 -30.34 -22.30
CA LYS A 198 29.04 -30.31 -23.58
C LYS A 198 27.80 -29.43 -23.48
N ARG A 199 26.92 -29.73 -22.52
CA ARG A 199 25.58 -29.13 -22.41
C ARG A 199 25.62 -27.63 -22.11
N ILE A 200 26.63 -27.13 -21.38
CA ILE A 200 26.75 -25.70 -21.08
C ILE A 200 26.98 -24.83 -22.32
N ARG A 201 27.36 -25.44 -23.46
CA ARG A 201 27.55 -24.76 -24.75
C ARG A 201 26.31 -24.80 -25.64
N ASP A 202 25.30 -25.59 -25.28
CA ASP A 202 24.08 -25.69 -26.05
C ASP A 202 23.20 -24.44 -25.78
N TRP A 203 22.58 -23.90 -26.84
CA TRP A 203 21.82 -22.64 -26.77
C TRP A 203 20.65 -22.68 -25.78
N ASP A 204 19.98 -23.84 -25.66
CA ASP A 204 18.91 -24.02 -24.68
C ASP A 204 19.45 -23.84 -23.26
N VAL A 205 20.60 -24.43 -22.93
CA VAL A 205 21.20 -24.32 -21.59
C VAL A 205 21.74 -22.92 -21.32
N ILE A 206 22.39 -22.27 -22.30
CA ILE A 206 22.88 -20.89 -22.16
C ILE A 206 21.72 -19.94 -21.86
N LEU A 207 20.64 -20.00 -22.64
CA LEU A 207 19.46 -19.16 -22.43
C LEU A 207 18.77 -19.48 -21.10
N GLY A 208 18.76 -20.75 -20.69
CA GLY A 208 18.25 -21.16 -19.39
C GLY A 208 19.06 -20.57 -18.23
N LEU A 209 20.39 -20.58 -18.33
CA LEU A 209 21.27 -19.97 -17.34
C LEU A 209 21.07 -18.45 -17.26
N VAL A 210 21.00 -17.79 -18.42
CA VAL A 210 20.68 -16.35 -18.49
C VAL A 210 19.33 -16.06 -17.81
N ALA A 211 18.29 -16.84 -18.10
CA ALA A 211 16.98 -16.67 -17.48
C ALA A 211 17.05 -16.80 -15.94
N VAL A 212 17.75 -17.81 -15.42
CA VAL A 212 17.90 -18.01 -13.96
C VAL A 212 18.65 -16.86 -13.31
N VAL A 213 19.71 -16.34 -13.95
CA VAL A 213 20.44 -15.17 -13.46
C VAL A 213 19.54 -13.93 -13.44
N LEU A 214 18.74 -13.71 -14.49
CA LEU A 214 17.78 -12.60 -14.55
C LEU A 214 16.70 -12.71 -13.45
N TYR A 215 16.12 -13.89 -13.23
CA TYR A 215 15.15 -14.12 -12.14
C TYR A 215 15.78 -13.96 -10.76
N ALA A 216 16.98 -14.49 -10.55
CA ALA A 216 17.71 -14.34 -9.29
C ALA A 216 18.04 -12.86 -9.00
N GLY A 217 18.51 -12.12 -10.00
CA GLY A 217 18.78 -10.69 -9.90
C GLY A 217 17.51 -9.88 -9.61
N MET A 218 16.40 -10.20 -10.31
CA MET A 218 15.10 -9.57 -10.08
C MET A 218 14.58 -9.83 -8.66
N GLY A 219 14.65 -11.08 -8.19
CA GLY A 219 14.27 -11.46 -6.83
C GLY A 219 15.16 -10.81 -5.76
N GLY A 220 16.47 -10.71 -6.00
CA GLY A 220 17.43 -10.07 -5.11
C GLY A 220 17.17 -8.57 -4.94
N MET A 221 16.93 -7.83 -6.03
CA MET A 221 16.60 -6.41 -5.95
C MET A 221 15.22 -6.15 -5.32
N ALA A 222 14.31 -7.11 -5.41
CA ALA A 222 12.99 -7.03 -4.78
C ALA A 222 13.01 -7.25 -3.26
N LEU A 223 14.15 -7.63 -2.67
CA LEU A 223 14.30 -7.70 -1.21
C LEU A 223 14.14 -6.31 -0.60
N GLY A 224 13.39 -6.24 0.52
CA GLY A 224 13.10 -4.96 1.18
C GLY A 224 14.36 -4.16 1.55
N VAL A 225 15.45 -4.85 1.91
CA VAL A 225 16.75 -4.22 2.22
C VAL A 225 17.29 -3.47 1.00
N VAL A 226 17.36 -4.12 -0.17
CA VAL A 226 17.90 -3.53 -1.40
C VAL A 226 16.99 -2.42 -1.93
N ARG A 227 15.68 -2.63 -1.87
CA ARG A 227 14.68 -1.64 -2.29
C ARG A 227 14.77 -0.34 -1.50
N ARG A 228 15.09 -0.41 -0.20
CA ARG A 228 15.29 0.77 0.65
C ARG A 228 16.55 1.57 0.30
N CYS A 229 17.59 0.93 -0.25
CA CYS A 229 18.79 1.63 -0.70
C CYS A 229 18.50 2.51 -1.93
N SER A 230 17.79 1.98 -2.92
CA SER A 230 17.34 2.77 -4.08
C SER A 230 16.09 2.18 -4.72
N TYR A 231 14.94 2.73 -4.33
CA TYR A 231 13.65 2.36 -4.92
C TYR A 231 13.61 2.63 -6.43
N ARG A 232 14.25 3.72 -6.88
CA ARG A 232 14.30 4.12 -8.29
C ARG A 232 15.08 3.12 -9.13
N ALA A 233 16.27 2.71 -8.67
CA ALA A 233 17.05 1.70 -9.37
C ALA A 233 16.32 0.36 -9.39
N PHE A 234 15.71 -0.04 -8.26
CA PHE A 234 14.89 -1.24 -8.17
C PHE A 234 13.79 -1.25 -9.25
N VAL A 235 12.94 -0.23 -9.31
CA VAL A 235 11.83 -0.19 -10.28
C VAL A 235 12.34 -0.20 -11.73
N LEU A 236 13.40 0.55 -12.02
CA LEU A 236 13.97 0.61 -13.37
C LEU A 236 14.46 -0.78 -13.81
N VAL A 237 15.35 -1.39 -13.03
CA VAL A 237 15.96 -2.66 -13.40
C VAL A 237 14.91 -3.76 -13.40
N HIS A 238 13.98 -3.78 -12.45
CA HIS A 238 12.92 -4.79 -12.39
C HIS A 238 12.04 -4.76 -13.66
N VAL A 239 11.59 -3.58 -14.10
CA VAL A 239 10.76 -3.44 -15.31
C VAL A 239 11.54 -3.81 -16.57
N VAL A 240 12.80 -3.36 -16.70
CA VAL A 240 13.65 -3.70 -17.86
C VAL A 240 13.88 -5.21 -17.93
N VAL A 241 14.28 -5.83 -16.82
CA VAL A 241 14.53 -7.27 -16.77
C VAL A 241 13.24 -8.07 -17.02
N ALA A 242 12.08 -7.60 -16.54
CA ALA A 242 10.80 -8.23 -16.85
C ALA A 242 10.54 -8.26 -18.37
N VAL A 243 10.78 -7.17 -19.09
CA VAL A 243 10.61 -7.18 -20.55
C VAL A 243 11.65 -8.08 -21.23
N VAL A 244 12.91 -8.05 -20.78
CA VAL A 244 14.03 -8.82 -21.37
C VAL A 244 13.90 -10.32 -21.11
N VAL A 245 13.30 -10.76 -20.00
CA VAL A 245 13.19 -12.18 -19.70
C VAL A 245 12.25 -12.90 -20.68
N LEU A 246 11.24 -12.23 -21.25
CA LEU A 246 10.29 -12.82 -22.19
C LEU A 246 10.95 -13.36 -23.48
N PRO A 247 11.77 -12.60 -24.23
CA PRO A 247 12.48 -13.14 -25.39
C PRO A 247 13.54 -14.20 -25.03
N VAL A 248 14.20 -14.09 -23.88
CA VAL A 248 15.13 -15.14 -23.39
C VAL A 248 14.39 -16.44 -23.16
N MET A 249 13.25 -16.37 -22.48
CA MET A 249 12.36 -17.51 -22.25
C MET A 249 11.88 -18.08 -23.58
N TRP A 250 11.40 -17.26 -24.53
CA TRP A 250 10.98 -17.69 -25.86
C TRP A 250 12.02 -18.52 -26.61
N GLY A 251 13.30 -18.13 -26.51
CA GLY A 251 14.43 -18.80 -27.13
C GLY A 251 14.88 -20.07 -26.40
N HIS A 252 14.64 -20.18 -25.08
CA HIS A 252 15.12 -21.29 -24.25
C HIS A 252 14.57 -22.65 -24.72
N VAL A 253 13.24 -22.81 -24.81
CA VAL A 253 12.57 -24.05 -25.28
C VAL A 253 11.23 -23.69 -25.94
N SER A 254 10.81 -24.43 -26.97
CA SER A 254 9.57 -24.13 -27.72
C SER A 254 8.28 -24.30 -26.91
N HIS A 255 8.26 -25.22 -25.94
CA HIS A 255 7.05 -25.59 -25.19
C HIS A 255 6.51 -24.50 -24.26
N LEU A 256 7.33 -23.54 -23.86
CA LEU A 256 6.92 -22.43 -23.00
C LEU A 256 6.33 -21.25 -23.80
N ARG A 257 6.44 -21.27 -25.14
CA ARG A 257 6.07 -20.14 -26.00
C ARG A 257 4.61 -19.74 -25.83
N VAL A 258 3.70 -20.69 -25.60
CA VAL A 258 2.28 -20.40 -25.33
C VAL A 258 2.11 -19.45 -24.14
N TYR A 259 2.76 -19.75 -23.01
CA TYR A 259 2.70 -18.92 -21.80
C TYR A 259 3.41 -17.57 -21.99
N VAL A 260 4.46 -17.52 -22.81
CA VAL A 260 5.13 -16.25 -23.15
C VAL A 260 4.24 -15.37 -24.02
N VAL A 261 3.53 -15.93 -25.01
CA VAL A 261 2.57 -15.15 -25.83
C VAL A 261 1.47 -14.57 -24.96
N GLU A 262 0.90 -15.38 -24.06
CA GLU A 262 -0.11 -14.92 -23.12
C GLU A 262 0.43 -13.81 -22.20
N ALA A 263 1.63 -13.98 -21.64
CA ALA A 263 2.27 -12.96 -20.80
C ALA A 263 2.56 -11.65 -21.56
N VAL A 264 3.04 -11.74 -22.81
CA VAL A 264 3.22 -10.57 -23.69
C VAL A 264 1.88 -9.89 -23.97
N GLY A 265 0.83 -10.66 -24.27
CA GLY A 265 -0.51 -10.15 -24.47
C GLY A 265 -1.00 -9.37 -23.26
N PHE A 266 -0.85 -9.94 -22.06
CA PHE A 266 -1.19 -9.25 -20.83
C PHE A 266 -0.35 -7.98 -20.64
N TRP A 267 0.96 -8.03 -20.86
CA TRP A 267 1.83 -6.86 -20.72
C TRP A 267 1.45 -5.71 -21.67
N VAL A 268 1.18 -6.01 -22.94
CA VAL A 268 0.79 -5.01 -23.96
C VAL A 268 -0.55 -4.36 -23.59
N VAL A 269 -1.57 -5.17 -23.28
CA VAL A 269 -2.90 -4.64 -22.94
C VAL A 269 -2.83 -3.81 -21.66
N GLY A 270 -2.15 -4.29 -20.61
CA GLY A 270 -1.99 -3.55 -19.36
C GLY A 270 -1.29 -2.20 -19.57
N THR A 271 -0.26 -2.16 -20.42
CA THR A 271 0.47 -0.93 -20.77
C THR A 271 -0.42 0.04 -21.55
N ALA A 272 -1.20 -0.45 -22.51
CA ALA A 272 -2.13 0.35 -23.29
C ALA A 272 -3.23 0.97 -22.41
N LEU A 273 -3.86 0.16 -21.54
CA LEU A 273 -4.90 0.63 -20.61
C LEU A 273 -4.37 1.71 -19.66
N ARG A 274 -3.13 1.55 -19.17
CA ARG A 274 -2.48 2.55 -18.33
C ARG A 274 -2.19 3.86 -19.08
N GLY A 275 -1.76 3.75 -20.34
CA GLY A 275 -1.58 4.90 -21.22
C GLY A 275 -2.86 5.69 -21.44
N LEU A 276 -3.97 4.99 -21.76
CA LEU A 276 -5.29 5.58 -21.96
C LEU A 276 -5.88 6.23 -20.69
N GLY A 277 -5.51 5.72 -19.50
CA GLY A 277 -5.91 6.27 -18.21
C GLY A 277 -5.07 7.46 -17.72
N THR A 278 -4.04 7.87 -18.47
CA THR A 278 -3.15 8.97 -18.09
C THR A 278 -3.48 10.23 -18.87
N ARG A 279 -3.61 11.38 -18.19
CA ARG A 279 -3.85 12.69 -18.82
C ARG A 279 -2.84 13.73 -18.36
N THR A 280 -2.53 14.69 -19.21
CA THR A 280 -1.81 15.91 -18.81
C THR A 280 -2.85 17.00 -18.52
N VAL A 281 -2.75 17.63 -17.36
CA VAL A 281 -3.65 18.70 -16.92
C VAL A 281 -2.85 19.87 -16.37
N GLU A 282 -3.45 21.06 -16.35
CA GLU A 282 -2.90 22.22 -15.67
C GLU A 282 -3.35 22.21 -14.20
N ALA A 283 -2.39 22.18 -13.28
CA ALA A 283 -2.63 22.27 -11.85
C ALA A 283 -2.06 23.57 -11.27
N ARG A 284 -2.76 24.14 -10.29
CA ARG A 284 -2.26 25.23 -9.46
C ARG A 284 -1.63 24.67 -8.20
N VAL A 285 -0.44 25.17 -7.87
CA VAL A 285 0.34 24.71 -6.72
C VAL A 285 0.37 25.79 -5.65
N ARG A 286 -0.16 25.50 -4.46
CA ARG A 286 -0.29 26.44 -3.34
C ARG A 286 0.52 25.97 -2.15
N ARG A 287 1.18 26.88 -1.44
CA ARG A 287 1.90 26.55 -0.21
C ARG A 287 0.91 26.55 0.96
N ARG A 288 0.97 25.56 1.85
CA ARG A 288 0.04 25.35 2.97
C ARG A 288 0.76 25.17 4.31
N GLY A 289 1.89 25.86 4.48
CA GLY A 289 2.76 25.72 5.65
C GLY A 289 4.18 25.28 5.30
N GLU A 290 4.96 24.97 6.33
CA GLU A 290 6.35 24.53 6.17
C GLU A 290 6.42 23.11 5.59
N GLY A 291 6.81 23.02 4.31
CA GLY A 291 7.00 21.74 3.64
C GLY A 291 5.69 21.03 3.25
N LEU A 292 4.54 21.73 3.25
CA LEU A 292 3.27 21.22 2.73
C LEU A 292 2.80 22.05 1.54
N VAL A 293 2.41 21.36 0.48
CA VAL A 293 1.95 21.97 -0.78
C VAL A 293 0.62 21.34 -1.21
N GLU A 294 -0.36 22.15 -1.56
CA GLU A 294 -1.60 21.71 -2.19
C GLU A 294 -1.47 21.78 -3.70
N VAL A 295 -1.77 20.67 -4.37
CA VAL A 295 -1.89 20.60 -5.83
C VAL A 295 -3.38 20.56 -6.18
N VAL A 296 -3.86 21.60 -6.87
CA VAL A 296 -5.28 21.78 -7.22
C VAL A 296 -5.46 21.67 -8.73
N VAL A 297 -6.32 20.74 -9.15
CA VAL A 297 -6.78 20.58 -10.53
C VAL A 297 -8.25 20.98 -10.60
N GLU A 298 -8.59 21.91 -11.49
CA GLU A 298 -9.96 22.36 -11.63
C GLU A 298 -10.85 21.27 -12.24
N GLY A 299 -12.04 21.07 -11.67
CA GLY A 299 -12.97 20.03 -12.07
C GLY A 299 -13.36 20.09 -13.54
N ARG A 300 -13.41 21.28 -14.17
CA ARG A 300 -13.70 21.41 -15.62
C ARG A 300 -12.70 20.67 -16.51
N GLN A 301 -11.44 20.55 -16.09
CA GLN A 301 -10.42 19.78 -16.83
C GLN A 301 -10.62 18.26 -16.68
N LEU A 302 -11.45 17.87 -15.72
CA LEU A 302 -11.83 16.50 -15.41
C LEU A 302 -13.25 16.18 -15.94
N SER A 303 -14.09 17.20 -16.10
CA SER A 303 -15.47 17.18 -16.57
C SER A 303 -15.55 17.51 -18.06
N GLY A 304 -15.29 16.53 -18.92
CA GLY A 304 -15.27 16.76 -20.37
C GLY A 304 -15.02 15.50 -21.20
N GLY A 305 -15.61 14.38 -20.78
CA GLY A 305 -15.34 13.05 -21.32
C GLY A 305 -14.42 12.29 -20.38
N GLY A 306 -15.04 11.57 -19.44
CA GLY A 306 -14.48 10.57 -18.51
C GLY A 306 -13.02 10.76 -18.12
N TRP A 307 -12.75 11.04 -16.86
CA TRP A 307 -11.40 10.94 -16.32
C TRP A 307 -10.96 9.46 -16.43
N GLY A 308 -10.15 9.15 -17.44
CA GLY A 308 -10.01 7.79 -17.98
C GLY A 308 -11.31 7.30 -18.67
N PRO A 309 -11.27 6.26 -19.51
CA PRO A 309 -12.38 5.97 -20.43
C PRO A 309 -13.75 5.61 -19.77
N TRP A 310 -13.88 5.61 -18.42
CA TRP A 310 -15.05 5.06 -17.72
C TRP A 310 -15.40 5.65 -16.34
N SER A 311 -14.74 6.69 -15.79
CA SER A 311 -15.03 7.12 -14.40
C SER A 311 -16.26 8.03 -14.28
N ARG A 312 -17.11 7.75 -13.27
CA ARG A 312 -18.17 8.63 -12.74
C ARG A 312 -17.60 9.63 -11.70
N GLY A 313 -16.35 10.07 -11.89
CA GLY A 313 -15.57 10.83 -10.90
C GLY A 313 -14.80 9.96 -9.90
N TRP A 314 -14.35 10.54 -8.78
CA TRP A 314 -13.60 9.88 -7.69
C TRP A 314 -14.41 9.80 -6.40
N VAL A 315 -14.18 8.80 -5.56
CA VAL A 315 -14.87 8.69 -4.24
C VAL A 315 -13.89 8.86 -3.08
N PRO A 316 -14.37 9.24 -1.88
CA PRO A 316 -13.53 9.35 -0.69
C PRO A 316 -12.70 8.09 -0.41
N GLY A 317 -11.42 8.29 -0.10
CA GLY A 317 -10.45 7.22 0.13
C GLY A 317 -9.65 6.78 -1.10
N GLN A 318 -9.90 7.38 -2.27
CA GLN A 318 -9.11 7.14 -3.48
C GLN A 318 -7.85 8.03 -3.55
N HIS A 319 -6.90 7.62 -4.39
CA HIS A 319 -5.65 8.34 -4.64
C HIS A 319 -5.34 8.39 -6.13
N VAL A 320 -4.39 9.25 -6.50
CA VAL A 320 -3.96 9.51 -7.88
C VAL A 320 -2.45 9.50 -7.96
N TYR A 321 -1.92 9.18 -9.13
CA TYR A 321 -0.51 9.32 -9.42
C TYR A 321 -0.25 10.64 -10.13
N LEU A 322 0.65 11.45 -9.58
CA LEU A 322 1.06 12.74 -10.13
C LEU A 322 2.52 12.69 -10.56
N ALA A 323 2.83 13.31 -11.71
CA ALA A 323 4.19 13.62 -12.15
C ALA A 323 4.25 15.02 -12.76
N VAL A 324 5.26 15.81 -12.39
CA VAL A 324 5.50 17.13 -13.01
C VAL A 324 6.02 16.93 -14.43
N GLU A 325 5.43 17.63 -15.41
CA GLU A 325 5.88 17.61 -16.80
C GLU A 325 7.21 18.38 -16.98
N GLY A 326 8.08 17.94 -17.89
CA GLY A 326 9.43 18.51 -18.06
C GLY A 326 10.58 17.67 -17.48
N MET A 327 10.29 16.54 -16.83
CA MET A 327 11.29 15.55 -16.46
C MET A 327 11.77 14.80 -17.73
N GLY A 328 12.91 15.23 -18.27
CA GLY A 328 13.54 14.62 -19.45
C GLY A 328 13.83 13.12 -19.30
N ARG A 329 13.58 12.37 -20.38
CA ARG A 329 14.16 11.07 -20.79
C ARG A 329 14.13 9.86 -19.83
N LEU A 330 13.73 9.98 -18.55
CA LEU A 330 13.55 8.82 -17.68
C LEU A 330 12.22 8.10 -17.99
N PRO A 331 12.16 6.76 -17.92
CA PRO A 331 10.92 6.03 -18.18
C PRO A 331 9.78 6.57 -17.29
N THR A 332 8.60 6.73 -17.90
CA THR A 332 7.36 7.29 -17.31
C THR A 332 6.95 6.68 -15.96
N ALA A 333 7.47 5.50 -15.61
CA ALA A 333 7.26 4.84 -14.33
C ALA A 333 8.00 5.49 -13.13
N MET A 334 9.10 6.22 -13.37
CA MET A 334 9.98 6.74 -12.29
C MET A 334 9.64 8.17 -11.84
N GLY A 335 8.74 8.86 -12.54
CA GLY A 335 8.35 10.24 -12.25
C GLY A 335 7.06 10.39 -11.44
N ARG A 336 6.31 9.29 -11.23
CA ARG A 336 4.94 9.32 -10.72
C ARG A 336 4.90 8.89 -9.25
N ASN A 337 4.34 9.73 -8.39
CA ASN A 337 4.11 9.41 -6.98
C ASN A 337 2.60 9.37 -6.68
N PRO A 338 2.14 8.44 -5.82
CA PRO A 338 0.75 8.39 -5.40
C PRO A 338 0.45 9.47 -4.34
N TYR A 339 -0.73 10.09 -4.43
CA TYR A 339 -1.25 11.07 -3.48
C TYR A 339 -2.74 10.85 -3.27
N SER A 340 -3.21 10.83 -2.02
CA SER A 340 -4.63 10.79 -1.71
C SER A 340 -5.35 11.99 -2.29
N ILE A 341 -6.58 11.77 -2.75
CA ILE A 341 -7.48 12.85 -3.11
C ILE A 341 -8.09 13.39 -1.83
N ALA A 342 -7.80 14.64 -1.50
CA ALA A 342 -8.25 15.30 -0.27
C ALA A 342 -9.62 16.00 -0.44
N SER A 343 -10.10 16.19 -1.68
CA SER A 343 -11.38 16.81 -2.00
C SER A 343 -12.50 15.81 -2.32
N LEU A 344 -13.74 16.28 -2.20
CA LEU A 344 -14.94 15.58 -2.69
C LEU A 344 -15.25 15.98 -4.14
N GLN A 345 -15.97 15.14 -4.88
CA GLN A 345 -16.41 15.51 -6.24
C GLN A 345 -17.24 16.80 -6.26
N GLY A 346 -18.06 17.00 -5.23
CA GLY A 346 -18.91 18.18 -5.08
C GLY A 346 -18.13 19.49 -4.96
N ASP A 347 -16.84 19.44 -4.62
CA ASP A 347 -16.00 20.64 -4.45
C ASP A 347 -15.64 21.32 -5.78
N GLY A 348 -15.95 20.68 -6.93
CA GLY A 348 -15.61 21.21 -8.25
C GLY A 348 -14.11 21.28 -8.54
N LYS A 349 -13.28 20.69 -7.68
CA LYS A 349 -11.82 20.63 -7.81
C LYS A 349 -11.29 19.29 -7.28
N LEU A 350 -10.21 18.81 -7.86
CA LEU A 350 -9.41 17.73 -7.29
C LEU A 350 -8.22 18.35 -6.57
N SER A 351 -8.12 18.13 -5.25
CA SER A 351 -6.97 18.57 -4.46
C SER A 351 -6.20 17.40 -3.88
N CYS A 352 -4.88 17.51 -3.88
CA CYS A 352 -3.97 16.57 -3.22
C CYS A 352 -3.00 17.37 -2.34
N MET A 353 -2.86 16.99 -1.07
CA MET A 353 -1.80 17.56 -0.22
C MET A 353 -0.53 16.74 -0.38
N VAL A 354 0.57 17.45 -0.64
CA VAL A 354 1.88 16.89 -0.94
C VAL A 354 2.87 17.41 0.08
N ARG A 355 3.40 16.50 0.91
CA ARG A 355 4.56 16.83 1.75
C ARG A 355 5.80 16.93 0.87
N VAL A 356 6.45 18.08 0.92
CA VAL A 356 7.71 18.34 0.24
C VAL A 356 8.77 17.48 0.93
N MET A 357 9.40 16.63 0.13
CA MET A 357 10.52 15.78 0.52
C MET A 357 11.64 15.98 -0.49
N GLY A 358 12.69 15.15 -0.45
CA GLY A 358 13.66 15.07 -1.54
C GLY A 358 13.07 14.54 -2.87
N GLY A 359 13.84 14.66 -3.95
CA GLY A 359 13.46 14.10 -5.26
C GLY A 359 12.34 14.88 -5.96
N ASN A 360 11.35 14.17 -6.51
CA ASN A 360 10.33 14.75 -7.40
C ASN A 360 9.42 15.77 -6.69
N THR A 361 9.23 15.67 -5.37
CA THR A 361 8.38 16.62 -4.63
C THR A 361 9.03 17.97 -4.43
N LYS A 362 10.38 18.08 -4.42
CA LYS A 362 11.07 19.39 -4.49
C LYS A 362 10.70 20.16 -5.74
N LEU A 363 10.42 19.45 -6.83
CA LEU A 363 10.01 20.11 -8.06
C LEU A 363 8.68 20.81 -7.89
N LEU A 364 7.79 20.38 -7.00
CA LEU A 364 6.52 21.09 -6.77
C LEU A 364 6.71 22.38 -5.96
N VAL A 365 7.89 22.62 -5.39
CA VAL A 365 8.20 23.88 -4.71
C VAL A 365 8.41 24.95 -5.79
N GLY A 366 7.49 25.90 -5.84
CA GLY A 366 7.46 26.98 -6.81
C GLY A 366 7.05 28.30 -6.19
N LYS A 367 6.76 29.28 -7.05
CA LYS A 367 6.06 30.50 -6.62
C LYS A 367 4.66 30.13 -6.15
N GLU A 368 4.08 30.95 -5.28
CA GLU A 368 2.72 30.74 -4.80
C GLU A 368 1.72 30.84 -5.95
N ASP A 369 0.74 29.92 -5.98
CA ASP A 369 -0.31 29.78 -6.99
C ASP A 369 0.22 29.61 -8.43
N GLU A 370 1.43 29.04 -8.56
CA GLU A 370 2.05 28.77 -9.86
C GLU A 370 1.29 27.68 -10.62
N LYS A 371 0.98 27.95 -11.89
CA LYS A 371 0.37 26.99 -12.81
C LYS A 371 1.44 26.07 -13.38
N ARG A 372 1.19 24.75 -13.31
CA ARG A 372 2.10 23.73 -13.81
C ARG A 372 1.36 22.63 -14.53
N LEU A 373 1.96 22.17 -15.63
CA LEU A 373 1.48 20.98 -16.31
C LEU A 373 1.91 19.75 -15.52
N ILE A 374 0.93 18.93 -15.16
CA ILE A 374 1.14 17.69 -14.44
C ILE A 374 0.47 16.54 -15.18
N ARG A 375 1.13 15.39 -15.17
CA ARG A 375 0.59 14.14 -15.64
C ARG A 375 -0.13 13.45 -14.49
N LEU A 376 -1.41 13.20 -14.69
CA LEU A 376 -2.39 12.72 -13.73
C LEU A 376 -2.91 11.35 -14.20
N GLU A 377 -2.84 10.36 -13.31
CA GLU A 377 -3.26 8.98 -13.56
C GLU A 377 -4.13 8.52 -12.37
N GLY A 378 -5.37 8.08 -12.63
CA GLY A 378 -6.31 7.72 -11.57
C GLY A 378 -7.79 7.86 -11.97
N PRO A 379 -8.72 7.66 -11.02
CA PRO A 379 -8.49 7.39 -9.59
C PRO A 379 -8.18 5.92 -9.32
N TYR A 380 -7.42 5.65 -8.25
CA TYR A 380 -7.10 4.32 -7.72
C TYR A 380 -7.53 4.18 -6.26
N GLY A 381 -7.58 2.94 -5.76
CA GLY A 381 -8.05 2.61 -4.42
C GLY A 381 -9.48 2.07 -4.42
N ARG A 382 -9.97 1.66 -3.24
CA ARG A 382 -11.29 1.07 -3.09
C ARG A 382 -12.38 2.14 -3.18
N THR A 383 -13.56 1.73 -3.62
CA THR A 383 -14.73 2.61 -3.74
C THR A 383 -15.76 2.41 -2.62
N ASP A 384 -15.60 1.38 -1.79
CA ASP A 384 -16.60 0.94 -0.81
C ASP A 384 -16.31 1.39 0.63
N HIS A 385 -15.35 2.29 0.84
CA HIS A 385 -15.01 2.80 2.18
C HIS A 385 -16.21 3.46 2.85
N LEU A 386 -16.83 4.43 2.19
CA LEU A 386 -17.96 5.17 2.74
C LEU A 386 -19.17 4.26 3.03
N GLU A 387 -19.50 3.37 2.09
CA GLU A 387 -20.59 2.39 2.26
C GLU A 387 -20.38 1.52 3.51
N ARG A 388 -19.15 1.01 3.73
CA ARG A 388 -18.82 0.20 4.92
C ARG A 388 -18.90 0.97 6.22
N LEU A 389 -18.52 2.24 6.22
CA LEU A 389 -18.60 3.10 7.40
C LEU A 389 -20.06 3.38 7.77
N LEU A 390 -20.94 3.55 6.76
CA LEU A 390 -22.38 3.74 6.96
C LEU A 390 -23.11 2.48 7.46
N GLU A 391 -22.56 1.28 7.25
CA GLU A 391 -23.09 0.02 7.80
C GLU A 391 -22.78 -0.20 9.29
N CYS A 392 -22.04 0.72 9.94
CA CYS A 392 -21.61 0.59 11.33
C CYS A 392 -22.45 1.49 12.25
N ASP A 393 -22.51 1.15 13.54
CA ASP A 393 -23.19 1.97 14.55
C ASP A 393 -22.31 3.15 15.01
N ARG A 394 -20.99 2.91 15.05
CA ARG A 394 -19.98 3.89 15.44
C ARG A 394 -18.77 3.84 14.53
N VAL A 395 -18.16 5.00 14.32
CA VAL A 395 -16.98 5.16 13.49
C VAL A 395 -15.95 5.98 14.26
N LEU A 396 -14.76 5.41 14.44
CA LEU A 396 -13.58 6.10 14.95
C LEU A 396 -12.60 6.31 13.79
N LEU A 397 -12.31 7.57 13.46
CA LEU A 397 -11.33 7.95 12.45
C LEU A 397 -10.08 8.52 13.12
N ILE A 398 -8.91 8.00 12.79
CA ILE A 398 -7.63 8.45 13.37
C ILE A 398 -6.69 8.85 12.24
N ALA A 399 -6.22 10.09 12.26
CA ALA A 399 -5.25 10.62 11.31
C ALA A 399 -3.94 10.99 12.03
N GLY A 400 -2.80 10.72 11.39
CA GLY A 400 -1.48 11.18 11.83
C GLY A 400 -0.75 11.95 10.71
N GLY A 401 -0.39 13.20 10.97
CA GLY A 401 0.27 14.08 9.99
C GLY A 401 -0.55 14.19 8.70
N VAL A 402 0.09 13.92 7.55
CA VAL A 402 -0.59 13.94 6.24
C VAL A 402 -1.65 12.85 6.06
N GLY A 403 -1.77 11.86 6.95
CA GLY A 403 -2.84 10.85 6.87
C GLY A 403 -4.25 11.43 6.89
N ALA A 404 -4.41 12.70 7.31
CA ALA A 404 -5.66 13.44 7.15
C ALA A 404 -6.13 13.56 5.70
N THR A 405 -5.25 13.51 4.69
CA THR A 405 -5.66 13.54 3.28
C THR A 405 -6.53 12.36 2.88
N PHE A 406 -6.44 11.23 3.59
CA PHE A 406 -7.31 10.07 3.42
C PHE A 406 -8.54 10.15 4.32
N ILE A 407 -8.37 10.59 5.58
CA ILE A 407 -9.43 10.59 6.60
C ILE A 407 -10.45 11.73 6.40
N MET A 408 -10.01 12.94 6.06
CA MET A 408 -10.90 14.11 5.92
C MET A 408 -11.99 13.94 4.87
N PRO A 409 -11.72 13.49 3.62
CA PRO A 409 -12.79 13.27 2.66
C PRO A 409 -13.79 12.17 3.11
N LEU A 410 -13.33 11.17 3.88
CA LEU A 410 -14.23 10.16 4.47
C LEU A 410 -15.12 10.78 5.55
N LEU A 411 -14.55 11.61 6.42
CA LEU A 411 -15.28 12.32 7.47
C LEU A 411 -16.33 13.27 6.88
N ARG A 412 -15.93 14.09 5.89
CA ARG A 412 -16.85 14.98 5.17
C ARG A 412 -17.98 14.20 4.50
N GLY A 413 -17.66 13.12 3.77
CA GLY A 413 -18.65 12.26 3.12
C GLY A 413 -19.64 11.60 4.09
N LEU A 414 -19.19 11.25 5.31
CA LEU A 414 -20.07 10.75 6.37
C LEU A 414 -20.99 11.83 6.92
N ASN A 415 -20.48 13.04 7.13
CA ASN A 415 -21.27 14.17 7.63
C ASN A 415 -22.34 14.60 6.63
N THR A 416 -22.02 14.69 5.34
CA THR A 416 -23.00 15.01 4.29
C THR A 416 -24.13 13.97 4.25
N THR A 417 -23.78 12.67 4.22
CA THR A 417 -24.79 11.60 4.19
C THR A 417 -25.63 11.55 5.47
N ARG A 418 -25.05 11.92 6.63
CA ARG A 418 -25.73 11.96 7.93
C ARG A 418 -26.76 13.10 8.02
N ALA A 419 -26.44 14.27 7.46
CA ALA A 419 -27.37 15.41 7.48
C ALA A 419 -28.72 15.03 6.82
N ASP A 420 -28.67 14.16 5.82
CA ASP A 420 -29.83 13.69 5.07
C ASP A 420 -30.55 12.48 5.70
N SER A 421 -30.03 11.86 6.77
CA SER A 421 -30.55 10.60 7.30
C SER A 421 -30.71 10.55 8.83
N VAL A 422 -31.94 10.22 9.28
CA VAL A 422 -32.26 9.98 10.70
C VAL A 422 -31.65 8.64 11.13
N GLY A 423 -30.52 8.68 11.86
CA GLY A 423 -29.91 7.50 12.47
C GLY A 423 -28.58 7.04 11.88
N GLY A 424 -27.80 7.92 11.24
CA GLY A 424 -26.43 7.61 10.81
C GLY A 424 -25.46 7.26 11.96
N PRO A 425 -24.27 6.71 11.65
CA PRO A 425 -23.28 6.32 12.65
C PRO A 425 -22.86 7.48 13.55
N LYS A 426 -22.55 7.18 14.81
CA LYS A 426 -21.85 8.15 15.68
C LYS A 426 -20.38 8.18 15.26
N VAL A 427 -19.95 9.31 14.74
CA VAL A 427 -18.59 9.53 14.27
C VAL A 427 -17.78 10.28 15.32
N GLU A 428 -16.55 9.85 15.53
CA GLU A 428 -15.52 10.54 16.31
C GLU A 428 -14.23 10.54 15.47
N ALA A 429 -13.60 11.70 15.33
CA ALA A 429 -12.37 11.83 14.56
C ALA A 429 -11.26 12.47 15.40
N VAL A 430 -10.07 11.91 15.31
CA VAL A 430 -8.88 12.39 16.01
C VAL A 430 -7.77 12.61 14.99
N TRP A 431 -7.16 13.79 15.00
CA TRP A 431 -6.05 14.12 14.11
C TRP A 431 -4.83 14.60 14.91
N ALA A 432 -3.76 13.81 14.87
CA ALA A 432 -2.49 14.17 15.47
C ALA A 432 -1.58 14.88 14.46
N VAL A 433 -1.20 16.12 14.76
CA VAL A 433 -0.33 16.97 13.93
C VAL A 433 0.82 17.56 14.75
N LYS A 434 1.89 17.98 14.08
CA LYS A 434 3.03 18.64 14.72
C LYS A 434 2.91 20.16 14.71
N HIS A 435 2.44 20.68 13.59
CA HIS A 435 2.35 22.11 13.32
C HIS A 435 0.90 22.48 13.02
N VAL A 436 0.56 23.69 13.43
CA VAL A 436 -0.79 24.25 13.41
C VAL A 436 -1.19 24.75 12.02
N ASP A 437 -0.23 25.26 11.25
CA ASP A 437 -0.37 25.67 9.86
C ASP A 437 -0.87 24.53 8.95
N GLU A 438 -0.55 23.27 9.29
CA GLU A 438 -1.02 22.10 8.55
C GLU A 438 -2.51 21.77 8.75
N VAL A 439 -3.23 22.45 9.66
CA VAL A 439 -4.58 22.08 10.11
C VAL A 439 -5.70 22.88 9.43
N GLN A 440 -5.40 24.00 8.78
CA GLN A 440 -6.42 24.91 8.25
C GLN A 440 -7.05 24.45 6.92
N TRP A 441 -6.26 23.76 6.07
CA TRP A 441 -6.69 23.38 4.71
C TRP A 441 -8.01 22.59 4.62
N PRO A 442 -8.42 21.72 5.57
CA PRO A 442 -9.67 20.99 5.47
C PRO A 442 -10.92 21.86 5.58
N LEU A 443 -10.82 23.03 6.21
CA LEU A 443 -11.96 23.95 6.42
C LEU A 443 -12.15 24.94 5.28
N GLU A 444 -11.11 25.17 4.48
CA GLU A 444 -11.11 26.23 3.49
C GLU A 444 -12.10 25.98 2.34
N GLY A 445 -12.97 26.96 2.11
CA GLY A 445 -13.96 26.92 1.04
C GLY A 445 -15.18 26.03 1.35
N LEU A 446 -15.29 25.54 2.58
CA LEU A 446 -16.51 24.89 3.06
C LEU A 446 -17.57 25.92 3.46
N ALA A 447 -18.84 25.55 3.35
CA ALA A 447 -19.94 26.35 3.91
C ALA A 447 -19.87 26.35 5.44
N ALA A 448 -20.34 27.41 6.10
CA ALA A 448 -20.29 27.55 7.56
C ALA A 448 -20.94 26.37 8.30
N GLU A 449 -22.04 25.82 7.76
CA GLU A 449 -22.71 24.64 8.32
C GLU A 449 -21.84 23.37 8.26
N GLU A 450 -21.10 23.18 7.17
CA GLU A 450 -20.20 22.03 7.00
C GLU A 450 -18.97 22.18 7.91
N GLN A 451 -18.47 23.41 8.08
CA GLN A 451 -17.39 23.73 9.03
C GLN A 451 -17.81 23.40 10.46
N ASP A 452 -18.95 23.92 10.95
CA ASP A 452 -19.46 23.67 12.30
C ASP A 452 -19.70 22.17 12.56
N ALA A 453 -20.24 21.44 11.58
CA ALA A 453 -20.42 19.98 11.68
C ALA A 453 -19.09 19.22 11.79
N LEU A 454 -18.05 19.67 11.08
CA LEU A 454 -16.71 19.06 11.13
C LEU A 454 -16.03 19.34 12.48
N GLN A 455 -16.08 20.58 12.92
CA GLN A 455 -15.47 21.07 14.16
C GLN A 455 -16.02 20.33 15.40
N LYS A 456 -17.31 19.98 15.41
CA LYS A 456 -17.94 19.22 16.51
C LYS A 456 -17.47 17.77 16.63
N VAL A 457 -16.95 17.18 15.56
CA VAL A 457 -16.60 15.76 15.50
C VAL A 457 -15.08 15.53 15.51
N LEU A 458 -14.31 16.55 15.12
CA LEU A 458 -12.86 16.48 15.00
C LEU A 458 -12.15 17.03 16.25
N THR A 459 -11.32 16.21 16.86
CA THR A 459 -10.35 16.63 17.89
C THR A 459 -8.95 16.68 17.29
N VAL A 460 -8.24 17.78 17.50
CA VAL A 460 -6.87 18.00 17.00
C VAL A 460 -5.87 17.86 18.15
N ASN A 461 -4.89 16.99 18.00
CA ASN A 461 -3.82 16.78 18.97
C ASN A 461 -2.50 17.36 18.47
N LEU A 462 -1.97 18.36 19.16
CA LEU A 462 -0.67 18.98 18.86
C LEU A 462 0.46 18.24 19.56
N THR A 463 1.35 17.63 18.77
CA THR A 463 2.36 16.66 19.26
C THR A 463 3.77 17.24 19.42
N ARG A 464 3.89 18.56 19.63
CA ARG A 464 5.18 19.26 19.81
C ARG A 464 6.07 18.55 20.84
N GLU A 465 7.38 18.44 20.53
CA GLU A 465 8.36 18.05 21.55
C GLU A 465 8.48 19.19 22.54
N ALA A 466 8.46 18.88 23.84
CA ALA A 466 8.73 19.89 24.86
C ALA A 466 10.11 20.51 24.58
N PRO A 467 10.25 21.85 24.63
CA PRO A 467 11.57 22.45 24.52
C PRO A 467 12.44 21.88 25.65
N ASP A 468 13.66 21.44 25.31
CA ASP A 468 14.64 20.95 26.27
C ASP A 468 14.81 22.00 27.38
N GLY A 469 14.18 21.74 28.52
CA GLY A 469 14.28 22.55 29.72
C GLY A 469 15.66 22.38 30.32
N ASN A 470 16.65 23.08 29.77
CA ASN A 470 17.90 23.36 30.48
C ASN A 470 17.63 24.40 31.57
N THR A 471 16.82 24.03 32.56
CA THR A 471 16.76 24.76 33.83
C THR A 471 17.96 24.35 34.64
N GLY A 472 18.97 25.22 34.64
CA GLY A 472 20.11 25.15 35.56
C GLY A 472 19.61 25.03 36.99
N SER A 473 19.69 23.83 37.56
CA SER A 473 19.63 23.62 39.00
C SER A 473 21.06 23.56 39.51
N ASN A 474 21.43 24.65 40.16
CA ASN A 474 22.65 24.78 40.94
C ASN A 474 22.52 23.86 42.17
N ALA A 475 23.18 22.69 42.13
CA ALA A 475 23.34 21.83 43.30
C ALA A 475 24.70 21.12 43.21
N GLY A 476 25.54 21.37 44.22
CA GLY A 476 26.98 21.22 44.17
C GLY A 476 27.52 19.80 43.95
N LYS A 477 28.70 19.75 43.34
CA LYS A 477 29.65 18.64 43.49
C LYS A 477 30.89 19.15 44.23
N PRO A 478 31.43 18.37 45.18
CA PRO A 478 32.60 18.76 45.96
C PRO A 478 33.90 18.56 45.17
N ASN A 479 34.90 19.33 45.59
CA ASN A 479 36.30 19.34 45.15
C ASN A 479 36.90 17.95 44.89
N GLY A 480 37.65 17.86 43.79
CA GLY A 480 38.62 16.81 43.51
C GLY A 480 39.78 17.38 42.69
N ILE A 481 40.86 17.70 43.39
CA ILE A 481 42.15 18.20 42.89
C ILE A 481 42.83 17.12 42.03
N SER A 482 43.39 17.47 40.87
CA SER A 482 44.75 17.06 40.49
C SER A 482 45.26 17.82 39.25
N ASN A 483 46.50 18.26 39.39
CA ASN A 483 47.32 19.02 38.45
C ASN A 483 47.79 18.19 37.26
N GLY A 484 48.12 18.87 36.15
CA GLY A 484 48.95 18.29 35.09
C GLY A 484 49.15 19.18 33.86
N SER A 485 50.06 20.16 33.98
CA SER A 485 51.07 20.63 33.00
C SER A 485 50.82 20.53 31.47
N GLY A 486 51.04 21.66 30.77
CA GLY A 486 51.10 21.81 29.29
C GLY A 486 52.30 21.15 28.59
N PRO A 487 52.78 21.59 27.38
CA PRO A 487 52.61 22.91 26.76
C PRO A 487 52.23 22.96 25.26
N SER A 488 51.89 24.19 24.87
CA SER A 488 52.02 24.95 23.61
C SER A 488 52.76 24.37 22.41
N ILE A 489 52.19 24.61 21.21
CA ILE A 489 52.93 25.01 19.98
C ILE A 489 52.08 26.06 19.23
N GLU A 490 52.65 27.28 19.15
CA GLU A 490 52.40 28.38 18.21
C GLU A 490 52.77 27.93 16.78
N GLY A 491 52.29 28.46 15.66
CA GLY A 491 51.45 29.59 15.30
C GLY A 491 51.34 29.59 13.76
N ASP A 492 50.45 30.40 13.21
CA ASP A 492 50.72 31.26 12.05
C ASP A 492 49.41 31.99 11.67
N GLU A 493 49.48 33.31 11.81
CA GLU A 493 48.49 34.28 11.37
C GLU A 493 48.64 34.55 9.87
N ALA A 494 47.52 34.70 9.18
CA ALA A 494 47.40 35.57 8.02
C ALA A 494 45.96 36.12 7.98
N ASP A 495 45.88 37.44 8.13
CA ASP A 495 44.68 38.27 8.15
C ASP A 495 43.82 38.15 6.88
N GLU A 496 42.48 38.18 7.04
CA GLU A 496 41.57 38.82 6.08
C GLU A 496 40.20 39.14 6.75
N GLU A 497 40.00 40.44 6.99
CA GLU A 497 38.77 41.25 7.09
C GLU A 497 37.44 40.62 7.60
N GLU A 498 37.00 41.04 8.80
CA GLU A 498 35.59 40.95 9.23
C GLU A 498 34.69 41.98 8.50
N PRO A 499 33.47 41.60 8.11
CA PRO A 499 32.33 42.49 8.17
C PRO A 499 31.40 42.10 9.33
N ALA A 500 30.87 43.16 9.97
CA ALA A 500 30.08 43.14 11.18
C ALA A 500 28.86 42.19 11.16
N ARG A 501 28.62 41.60 12.33
CA ARG A 501 27.52 40.71 12.71
C ARG A 501 26.14 41.33 12.49
N ASP A 502 25.29 40.62 11.76
CA ASP A 502 23.84 40.83 11.68
C ASP A 502 23.10 39.86 12.62
N GLU A 503 23.38 39.94 13.93
CA GLU A 503 22.68 39.15 14.97
C GLU A 503 21.26 39.70 15.27
N GLY A 504 20.86 40.79 14.63
CA GLY A 504 19.54 41.42 14.83
C GLY A 504 18.41 40.81 14.01
N VAL A 505 18.72 40.17 12.87
CA VAL A 505 17.71 39.64 11.93
C VAL A 505 17.21 38.25 12.31
N GLU A 506 18.06 37.38 12.87
CA GLU A 506 17.64 36.04 13.32
C GLU A 506 16.69 36.08 14.53
N MET A 507 16.96 36.95 15.52
CA MET A 507 16.08 37.09 16.69
C MET A 507 14.70 37.64 16.32
N GLN A 508 14.62 38.57 15.36
CA GLN A 508 13.33 39.08 14.87
C GLN A 508 12.57 38.07 14.00
N SER A 509 13.27 37.19 13.28
CA SER A 509 12.66 36.09 12.52
C SER A 509 12.07 35.03 13.45
N LEU A 510 12.76 34.69 14.54
CA LEU A 510 12.27 33.74 15.54
C LEU A 510 11.08 34.29 16.34
N LEU A 511 11.16 35.54 16.80
CA LEU A 511 10.05 36.19 17.52
C LEU A 511 8.80 36.39 16.65
N LYS A 512 8.98 36.64 15.33
CA LYS A 512 7.86 36.68 14.38
C LYS A 512 7.24 35.30 14.17
N GLY A 513 8.05 34.26 14.01
CA GLY A 513 7.58 32.87 13.89
C GLY A 513 6.79 32.41 15.12
N ASP A 514 7.28 32.73 16.32
CA ASP A 514 6.60 32.39 17.57
C ASP A 514 5.27 33.15 17.73
N ALA A 515 5.25 34.45 17.41
CA ALA A 515 4.04 35.27 17.47
C ALA A 515 2.98 34.84 16.45
N GLU A 516 3.39 34.45 15.24
CA GLU A 516 2.51 33.93 14.19
C GLU A 516 1.96 32.55 14.58
N SER A 517 2.81 31.67 15.12
CA SER A 517 2.37 30.35 15.60
C SER A 517 1.37 30.44 16.76
N ASN A 518 1.57 31.38 17.70
CA ASN A 518 0.65 31.61 18.82
C ASN A 518 -0.71 32.18 18.35
N ARG A 519 -0.72 33.02 17.31
CA ARG A 519 -1.96 33.52 16.71
C ARG A 519 -2.73 32.39 16.03
N LEU A 520 -2.04 31.58 15.23
CA LEU A 520 -2.66 30.44 14.56
C LEU A 520 -3.17 29.40 15.57
N GLU A 521 -2.47 29.20 16.70
CA GLU A 521 -2.95 28.34 17.79
C GLU A 521 -4.22 28.86 18.45
N HIS A 522 -4.29 30.18 18.69
CA HIS A 522 -5.49 30.81 19.21
C HIS A 522 -6.67 30.66 18.22
N ASP A 523 -6.44 30.90 16.93
CA ASP A 523 -7.45 30.72 15.89
C ASP A 523 -7.91 29.26 15.78
N LEU A 524 -6.97 28.30 15.80
CA LEU A 524 -7.31 26.87 15.84
C LEU A 524 -8.10 26.47 17.08
N SER A 525 -7.79 27.03 18.24
CA SER A 525 -8.53 26.73 19.48
C SER A 525 -9.96 27.28 19.46
N SER A 526 -10.22 28.30 18.64
CA SER A 526 -11.56 28.82 18.39
C SER A 526 -12.35 27.95 17.39
N GLU A 527 -11.65 27.25 16.50
CA GLU A 527 -12.24 26.41 15.47
C GLU A 527 -12.37 24.93 15.89
N PHE A 528 -11.46 24.40 16.70
CA PHE A 528 -11.42 22.97 17.03
C PHE A 528 -11.23 22.68 18.52
N SER A 529 -11.64 21.49 18.94
CA SER A 529 -11.20 20.91 20.21
C SER A 529 -9.71 20.54 20.11
N VAL A 530 -8.84 21.44 20.60
CA VAL A 530 -7.38 21.26 20.59
C VAL A 530 -6.92 20.64 21.91
N GLN A 531 -6.08 19.59 21.81
CA GLN A 531 -5.44 18.94 22.94
C GLN A 531 -3.93 18.92 22.75
N GLU A 532 -3.18 19.18 23.82
CA GLU A 532 -1.72 19.04 23.79
C GLU A 532 -1.28 17.59 24.01
N GLY A 533 -0.21 17.22 23.31
CA GLY A 533 0.43 15.92 23.43
C GLY A 533 -0.13 14.85 22.50
N ARG A 534 0.52 13.68 22.53
CA ARG A 534 0.15 12.53 21.69
C ARG A 534 -1.17 11.92 22.17
N PRO A 535 -2.12 11.60 21.27
CA PRO A 535 -3.40 11.01 21.67
C PRO A 535 -3.18 9.68 22.36
N ASN A 536 -3.87 9.46 23.49
CA ASN A 536 -3.83 8.19 24.19
C ASN A 536 -4.76 7.20 23.46
N VAL A 537 -4.16 6.47 22.51
CA VAL A 537 -4.85 5.49 21.65
C VAL A 537 -5.70 4.51 22.47
N ARG A 538 -5.20 4.02 23.59
CA ARG A 538 -5.93 3.08 24.44
C ARG A 538 -7.19 3.70 25.01
N LYS A 539 -7.09 4.92 25.56
CA LYS A 539 -8.27 5.64 26.06
C LYS A 539 -9.31 5.88 24.96
N LEU A 540 -8.88 6.27 23.76
CA LEU A 540 -9.77 6.49 22.61
C LEU A 540 -10.52 5.21 22.22
N VAL A 541 -9.80 4.09 22.07
CA VAL A 541 -10.41 2.79 21.77
C VAL A 541 -11.33 2.35 22.91
N ASP A 542 -10.88 2.44 24.17
CA ASP A 542 -11.69 2.05 25.33
C ASP A 542 -13.00 2.87 25.40
N GLN A 543 -12.93 4.18 25.16
CA GLN A 543 -14.08 5.09 25.14
C GLN A 543 -15.10 4.68 24.06
N VAL A 544 -14.67 4.48 22.82
CA VAL A 544 -15.57 4.10 21.73
C VAL A 544 -16.23 2.74 21.99
N PHE A 545 -15.49 1.78 22.54
CA PHE A 545 -15.98 0.43 22.80
C PHE A 545 -16.79 0.29 24.10
N SER A 546 -16.68 1.24 25.04
CA SER A 546 -17.38 1.21 26.34
C SER A 546 -18.90 1.39 26.26
N HIS A 547 -19.41 2.02 25.21
CA HIS A 547 -20.80 2.46 25.13
C HIS A 547 -21.83 1.32 25.05
N SER A 548 -21.54 0.27 24.27
CA SER A 548 -22.42 -0.88 24.09
C SER A 548 -21.59 -2.09 23.70
N SER A 549 -21.98 -3.29 24.13
CA SER A 549 -21.31 -4.55 23.75
C SER A 549 -21.78 -5.11 22.40
N THR A 550 -22.89 -4.63 21.86
CA THR A 550 -23.57 -5.18 20.67
C THR A 550 -23.42 -4.34 19.41
N GLU A 551 -22.85 -3.14 19.52
CA GLU A 551 -22.63 -2.23 18.39
C GLU A 551 -21.49 -2.73 17.49
N ARG A 552 -21.70 -2.61 16.18
CA ARG A 552 -20.68 -2.80 15.15
C ARG A 552 -19.88 -1.51 15.01
N ILE A 553 -18.57 -1.60 15.25
CA ILE A 553 -17.68 -0.43 15.32
C ILE A 553 -16.71 -0.46 14.15
N ALA A 554 -16.60 0.66 13.44
CA ALA A 554 -15.51 0.87 12.49
C ALA A 554 -14.37 1.66 13.13
N VAL A 555 -13.13 1.21 12.91
CA VAL A 555 -11.92 1.93 13.28
C VAL A 555 -11.04 2.06 12.04
N TYR A 556 -10.92 3.29 11.55
CA TYR A 556 -10.07 3.62 10.40
C TYR A 556 -8.92 4.47 10.90
N ILE A 557 -7.70 4.04 10.58
CA ILE A 557 -6.49 4.80 10.90
C ILE A 557 -5.68 5.05 9.63
N CYS A 558 -5.12 6.26 9.53
CA CYS A 558 -4.15 6.61 8.53
C CYS A 558 -3.01 7.44 9.13
N GLY A 559 -1.79 6.90 9.16
CA GLY A 559 -0.65 7.58 9.80
C GLY A 559 0.63 6.74 9.86
N PRO A 560 1.58 7.11 10.74
CA PRO A 560 2.81 6.36 10.92
C PRO A 560 2.55 4.91 11.35
N LYS A 561 3.35 3.97 10.84
CA LYS A 561 3.22 2.53 11.13
C LYS A 561 3.10 2.21 12.63
N SER A 562 3.91 2.86 13.46
CA SER A 562 3.86 2.67 14.92
C SER A 562 2.53 3.06 15.55
N MET A 563 1.81 4.03 14.96
CA MET A 563 0.48 4.42 15.42
C MET A 563 -0.56 3.39 14.96
N GLY A 564 -0.50 2.95 13.70
CA GLY A 564 -1.34 1.88 13.15
C GLY A 564 -1.24 0.58 13.93
N ASP A 565 -0.01 0.15 14.24
CA ASP A 565 0.27 -1.06 15.03
C ASP A 565 -0.35 -0.97 16.44
N LYS A 566 -0.20 0.18 17.13
CA LYS A 566 -0.79 0.40 18.46
C LYS A 566 -2.32 0.34 18.43
N VAL A 567 -2.97 1.05 17.49
CA VAL A 567 -4.43 1.01 17.37
C VAL A 567 -4.90 -0.42 17.09
N ARG A 568 -4.20 -1.15 16.21
CA ARG A 568 -4.53 -2.54 15.91
C ARG A 568 -4.45 -3.44 17.15
N THR A 569 -3.40 -3.30 17.96
CA THR A 569 -3.25 -4.07 19.20
C THR A 569 -4.41 -3.82 20.17
N GLU A 570 -4.76 -2.56 20.42
CA GLU A 570 -5.85 -2.20 21.33
C GLU A 570 -7.21 -2.72 20.81
N VAL A 571 -7.50 -2.51 19.52
CA VAL A 571 -8.72 -3.04 18.87
C VAL A 571 -8.77 -4.57 18.91
N GLY A 572 -7.63 -5.24 18.69
CA GLY A 572 -7.53 -6.70 18.72
C GLY A 572 -7.96 -7.29 20.07
N SER A 573 -7.71 -6.59 21.17
CA SER A 573 -8.17 -7.02 22.51
C SER A 573 -9.69 -7.09 22.62
N TYR A 574 -10.41 -6.18 21.94
CA TYR A 574 -11.86 -6.16 21.89
C TYR A 574 -12.43 -7.19 20.91
N VAL A 575 -11.77 -7.37 19.76
CA VAL A 575 -12.15 -8.42 18.80
C VAL A 575 -12.06 -9.81 19.47
N ALA A 576 -10.99 -10.07 20.22
CA ALA A 576 -10.83 -11.31 20.99
C ALA A 576 -11.95 -11.56 22.02
N ARG A 577 -12.59 -10.49 22.52
CA ARG A 577 -13.77 -10.55 23.41
C ARG A 577 -15.09 -10.73 22.65
N GLY A 578 -15.06 -10.95 21.33
CA GLY A 578 -16.23 -11.21 20.49
C GLY A 578 -16.88 -9.95 19.90
N ARG A 579 -16.22 -8.79 19.94
CA ARG A 579 -16.76 -7.55 19.36
C ARG A 579 -16.75 -7.61 17.82
N ASP A 580 -17.79 -7.04 17.20
CA ASP A 580 -17.86 -6.89 15.74
C ASP A 580 -17.19 -5.57 15.32
N VAL A 581 -16.05 -5.70 14.63
CA VAL A 581 -15.20 -4.56 14.29
C VAL A 581 -14.80 -4.58 12.82
N VAL A 582 -14.97 -3.44 12.16
CA VAL A 582 -14.40 -3.15 10.84
C VAL A 582 -13.12 -2.34 11.05
N PHE A 583 -11.97 -2.97 10.86
CA PHE A 583 -10.66 -2.31 11.01
C PHE A 583 -10.03 -2.01 9.64
N TRP A 584 -9.60 -0.77 9.43
CA TRP A 584 -8.80 -0.37 8.27
C TRP A 584 -7.57 0.41 8.72
N ASN A 585 -6.40 0.02 8.21
CA ASN A 585 -5.15 0.75 8.43
C ASN A 585 -4.56 1.10 7.08
N GLU A 586 -4.54 2.40 6.78
CA GLU A 586 -3.93 2.98 5.60
C GLU A 586 -2.55 3.55 5.97
N GLU A 587 -1.48 3.06 5.34
CA GLU A 587 -0.12 3.52 5.64
C GLU A 587 0.41 4.41 4.51
N PHE A 588 0.73 5.68 4.81
CA PHE A 588 1.48 6.56 3.90
C PHE A 588 2.94 6.66 4.33
N GLY A 589 3.84 6.27 3.43
CA GLY A 589 5.29 6.36 3.63
C GLY A 589 6.03 5.20 2.98
N LEU A 590 7.22 5.45 2.46
CA LEU A 590 8.12 4.40 1.96
C LEU A 590 8.51 3.47 3.13
N SER A 591 7.98 2.25 3.14
CA SER A 591 8.49 1.14 3.96
C SER A 591 9.27 0.10 3.14
#